data_AF-A0A9C7SJM1-F1
#
_entry.id   AF-A0A9C7SJM1-F1
#
_cell.length_a   1.000
_cell.length_b   1.000
_cell.length_c   1.000
_cell.angle_alpha   90.00
_cell.angle_beta   90.00
_cell.angle_gamma   90.00
#
_symmetry.space_group_name_H-M   'P 1'
#
loop_
_entity.id
_entity.type
_entity.pdbx_description
1 polymer ?
#
loop_
_entity_poly.entity_id
_entity_poly.type
_entity_poly.pdbx_seq_one_letter_code
_entity_poly.pdbx_strand_id
1 'polypeptide(L)'
;MGFEVIHEEKPSYSGGAMAAIVLLSIILLGIGVVFAYLLISGKGNDYIMGTLLSLEFLIAGVDVVLYARYFIGFREVSEDREEELLW
;
A
#
# COMPACT_ATOMS: atom_id res chain seq x y z
N MET A 1 30.97 5.55 4.24
CA MET A 1 29.52 5.75 3.99
C MET A 1 28.85 6.22 5.27
N GLY A 2 28.60 7.52 5.36
CA GLY A 2 27.81 8.14 6.42
C GLY A 2 26.50 8.65 5.84
N PHE A 3 25.39 8.45 6.55
CA PHE A 3 24.09 8.99 6.20
C PHE A 3 23.84 10.19 7.10
N GLU A 4 23.74 11.39 6.53
CA GLU A 4 23.33 12.58 7.29
C GLU A 4 21.80 12.69 7.26
N VAL A 5 21.21 12.78 8.45
CA VAL A 5 19.76 12.79 8.63
C VAL A 5 19.30 14.24 8.62
N ILE A 6 18.72 14.67 7.52
CA ILE A 6 18.34 16.08 7.30
C ILE A 6 17.02 16.38 8.04
N HIS A 7 16.08 15.43 8.02
CA HIS A 7 14.79 15.58 8.68
C HIS A 7 14.21 14.23 9.11
N GLU A 8 13.61 14.20 10.29
CA GLU A 8 12.92 13.01 10.83
C GLU A 8 11.47 13.39 11.12
N GLU A 9 10.56 13.06 10.20
CA GLU A 9 9.14 13.28 10.40
C GLU A 9 8.57 12.12 11.22
N LYS A 10 8.18 12.40 12.47
CA LYS A 10 7.58 11.37 13.34
C LYS A 10 6.24 10.93 12.75
N PRO A 11 5.94 9.62 12.72
CA PRO A 11 4.69 9.13 12.20
C PRO A 11 3.51 9.76 12.93
N SER A 12 2.57 10.33 12.17
CA SER A 12 1.34 10.91 12.71
C SER A 12 0.28 9.82 12.78
N TYR A 13 0.16 9.20 13.95
CA TYR A 13 -0.85 8.18 14.22
C TYR A 13 -2.26 8.80 14.21
N SER A 14 -2.91 8.79 13.05
CA SER A 14 -4.29 9.24 12.88
C SER A 14 -5.26 8.10 13.12
N GLY A 15 -6.14 8.23 14.11
CA GLY A 15 -7.22 7.27 14.36
C GLY A 15 -8.15 7.10 13.16
N GLY A 16 -8.35 8.16 12.38
CA GLY A 16 -9.13 8.10 11.13
C GLY A 16 -8.44 7.26 10.05
N ALA A 17 -7.12 7.39 9.90
CA ALA A 17 -6.34 6.56 8.97
C ALA A 17 -6.36 5.09 9.38
N MET A 18 -6.26 4.80 10.69
CA MET A 18 -6.35 3.44 11.20
C MET A 18 -7.73 2.81 10.89
N ALA A 19 -8.82 3.54 11.12
CA ALA A 19 -10.17 3.06 10.80
C ALA A 19 -10.35 2.83 9.29
N ALA A 20 -9.81 3.72 8.45
CA ALA A 20 -9.85 3.57 7.00
C ALA A 20 -9.11 2.30 6.54
N ILE A 21 -7.89 2.06 7.02
CA ILE A 21 -7.11 0.86 6.66
C ILE A 21 -7.84 -0.42 7.08
N VAL A 22 -8.38 -0.46 8.30
CA VAL A 22 -9.14 -1.64 8.77
C VAL A 22 -10.37 -1.89 7.88
N LEU A 23 -11.11 -0.84 7.53
CA LEU A 23 -12.27 -0.96 6.65
C LEU A 23 -11.89 -1.44 5.25
N LEU A 24 -10.84 -0.87 4.65
CA LEU A 24 -10.35 -1.26 3.33
C LEU A 24 -9.83 -2.70 3.32
N SER A 25 -9.14 -3.13 4.37
CA SER A 25 -8.70 -4.53 4.56
C SER A 25 -9.88 -5.52 4.64
N ILE A 26 -10.98 -5.15 5.30
CA ILE A 26 -12.21 -5.98 5.32
C ILE A 26 -12.82 -6.07 3.92
N ILE A 27 -12.85 -4.95 3.18
CA ILE A 27 -13.36 -4.92 1.81
C ILE A 27 -12.50 -5.79 0.89
N LEU A 28 -11.16 -5.73 1.00
CA LEU A 28 -10.24 -6.60 0.26
C LEU A 28 -10.55 -8.07 0.49
N LEU A 29 -10.66 -8.49 1.75
CA LEU A 29 -11.04 -9.87 2.08
C LEU A 29 -12.39 -10.25 1.46
N GLY A 30 -13.38 -9.36 1.51
CA GLY A 30 -14.69 -9.57 0.89
C GLY A 30 -14.60 -9.77 -0.62
N ILE A 31 -13.82 -8.93 -1.32
CA ILE A 31 -13.61 -9.04 -2.77
C ILE A 31 -12.93 -10.36 -3.11
N GLY A 32 -11.87 -10.74 -2.39
CA GLY A 32 -11.18 -12.02 -2.59
C GLY A 32 -12.10 -13.22 -2.41
N VAL A 33 -13.00 -13.20 -1.42
CA VAL A 33 -14.00 -14.26 -1.20
C VAL A 33 -15.00 -14.32 -2.37
N VAL A 34 -15.50 -13.17 -2.83
CA VAL A 34 -16.42 -13.11 -3.97
C VAL A 34 -15.74 -13.60 -5.25
N PHE A 35 -14.49 -13.19 -5.49
CA PHE A 35 -13.69 -13.63 -6.62
C PHE A 35 -13.50 -15.15 -6.61
N ALA A 36 -13.08 -15.72 -5.47
CA ALA A 36 -12.91 -17.16 -5.31
C ALA A 36 -14.24 -17.91 -5.51
N TYR A 37 -15.35 -17.41 -4.98
CA TYR A 37 -16.67 -17.99 -5.20
C TYR A 37 -17.05 -18.00 -6.68
N LEU A 38 -16.87 -16.89 -7.39
CA LEU A 38 -17.20 -16.79 -8.81
C LEU A 38 -16.33 -17.72 -9.67
N LEU A 39 -15.05 -17.85 -9.32
CA LEU A 39 -14.10 -18.76 -9.97
C LEU A 39 -14.52 -20.22 -9.77
N ILE A 40 -14.76 -20.64 -8.53
CA ILE A 40 -15.07 -22.04 -8.19
C ILE A 40 -16.46 -22.44 -8.70
N SER A 41 -17.44 -21.54 -8.61
CA SER A 41 -18.81 -21.82 -9.05
C SER A 41 -18.98 -21.82 -10.57
N GLY A 42 -17.96 -21.40 -11.33
CA GLY A 42 -18.05 -21.24 -12.79
C GLY A 42 -19.00 -20.15 -13.23
N LYS A 43 -19.43 -19.26 -12.31
CA LYS A 43 -20.33 -18.13 -12.61
C LYS A 43 -19.59 -16.83 -12.93
N GLY A 44 -18.27 -16.80 -12.70
CA GLY A 44 -17.42 -15.67 -13.09
C GLY A 44 -17.26 -15.59 -14.60
N ASN A 45 -17.39 -14.39 -15.16
CA ASN A 45 -16.94 -14.09 -16.52
C ASN A 45 -15.67 -13.23 -16.48
N ASP A 46 -14.88 -13.23 -17.55
CA ASP A 46 -13.57 -12.56 -17.60
C ASP A 46 -13.65 -11.06 -17.30
N TYR A 47 -14.73 -10.39 -17.72
CA TYR A 47 -14.95 -8.98 -17.46
C TYR A 47 -15.13 -8.71 -15.95
N ILE A 48 -16.00 -9.47 -15.29
CA ILE A 48 -16.25 -9.35 -13.84
C ILE A 48 -14.99 -9.73 -13.06
N MET A 49 -14.36 -10.84 -13.41
CA MET A 49 -13.16 -11.33 -12.73
C MET A 49 -12.00 -10.33 -12.88
N GLY A 50 -11.77 -9.81 -14.09
CA GLY A 50 -10.76 -8.77 -14.34
C GLY A 50 -11.05 -7.47 -13.58
N THR A 51 -12.32 -7.06 -13.52
CA THR A 51 -12.73 -5.87 -12.77
C THR A 51 -12.49 -6.04 -11.27
N LEU A 52 -12.89 -7.18 -10.69
CA LEU A 52 -12.65 -7.49 -9.27
C LEU A 52 -11.16 -7.50 -8.94
N LEU A 53 -10.35 -8.15 -9.79
CA LEU A 53 -8.91 -8.23 -9.60
C LEU A 53 -8.25 -6.84 -9.66
N SER A 54 -8.62 -6.01 -10.64
CA SER A 54 -8.10 -4.64 -10.75
C SER A 54 -8.48 -3.79 -9.54
N LEU A 55 -9.70 -3.97 -9.03
CA LEU A 55 -10.21 -3.21 -7.89
C LEU A 55 -9.52 -3.64 -6.59
N GLU A 56 -9.20 -4.93 -6.46
CA GLU A 56 -8.43 -5.48 -5.35
C GLU A 56 -7.02 -4.88 -5.28
N PHE A 57 -6.31 -4.84 -6.41
CA PHE A 57 -4.98 -4.20 -6.46
C PHE A 57 -5.04 -2.68 -6.22
N LEU A 58 -6.07 -2.00 -6.70
CA LEU A 58 -6.23 -0.57 -6.46
C LEU A 58 -6.41 -0.27 -4.97
N ILE A 59 -7.31 -1.00 -4.29
CA ILE A 59 -7.53 -0.82 -2.86
C ILE A 59 -6.28 -1.18 -2.06
N ALA A 60 -5.62 -2.29 -2.39
CA ALA A 60 -4.38 -2.69 -1.74
C ALA A 60 -3.28 -1.62 -1.87
N GLY A 61 -3.15 -1.01 -3.06
CA GLY A 61 -2.23 0.11 -3.27
C GLY A 61 -2.54 1.32 -2.41
N VAL A 62 -3.83 1.69 -2.30
CA VAL A 62 -4.27 2.78 -1.41
C VAL A 62 -3.94 2.48 0.05
N ASP A 63 -4.19 1.25 0.52
CA ASP A 63 -3.87 0.83 1.89
C ASP A 63 -2.38 0.94 2.18
N VAL A 64 -1.51 0.50 1.26
CA VAL A 64 -0.05 0.62 1.40
C VAL A 64 0.37 2.08 1.48
N VAL A 65 -0.17 2.96 0.62
CA VAL A 65 0.15 4.40 0.63
C VAL A 65 -0.31 5.06 1.94
N LEU A 66 -1.52 4.75 2.41
CA LEU A 66 -2.02 5.27 3.68
C LEU A 66 -1.18 4.76 4.86
N TYR A 67 -0.85 3.48 4.87
CA TYR A 67 -0.01 2.91 5.92
C TYR A 67 1.37 3.56 5.95
N ALA A 68 2.03 3.66 4.79
CA ALA A 68 3.33 4.30 4.68
C ALA A 68 3.30 5.76 5.16
N ARG A 69 2.27 6.51 4.76
CA ARG A 69 2.16 7.94 5.13
C ARG A 69 1.94 8.18 6.62
N TYR A 70 1.14 7.35 7.28
CA TYR A 70 0.71 7.62 8.65
C TYR A 70 1.48 6.83 9.72
N PHE A 71 2.05 5.68 9.36
CA PHE A 71 2.62 4.74 10.34
C PHE A 71 4.11 4.46 10.12
N ILE A 72 4.66 4.73 8.93
CA ILE A 72 6.10 4.65 8.70
C ILE A 72 6.69 6.05 8.92
N GLY A 73 7.65 6.16 9.83
CA GLY A 73 8.45 7.39 9.94
C GLY A 73 9.30 7.53 8.69
N PHE A 74 8.99 8.51 7.84
CA PHE A 74 9.86 8.85 6.72
C PHE A 74 11.09 9.58 7.27
N ARG A 75 12.25 8.96 7.07
CA ARG A 75 13.54 9.57 7.35
C ARG A 75 14.09 10.09 6.04
N GLU A 76 14.14 11.41 5.89
CA GLU A 76 14.79 12.02 4.74
C GLU A 76 16.29 12.02 5.02
N VAL A 77 17.03 11.25 4.21
CA VAL A 77 18.46 11.03 4.40
C VAL A 77 19.15 11.43 3.11
N SER A 78 20.11 12.34 3.17
CA SER A 78 21.06 12.53 2.08
C SER A 78 22.08 11.40 2.17
N GLU A 79 22.02 10.48 1.21
CA GLU A 79 23.12 9.56 0.96
C GLU A 79 24.24 10.36 0.29
N ASP A 80 25.32 10.59 1.05
CA ASP A 80 26.49 11.28 0.53
C ASP A 80 27.25 10.32 -0.42
N ARG A 81 26.88 10.36 -1.70
CA ARG A 81 27.56 9.60 -2.75
C ARG A 81 28.81 10.35 -3.22
N GLU A 82 29.76 10.56 -2.31
CA GLU A 82 31.05 11.17 -2.67
C GLU A 82 31.90 10.26 -3.60
N GLU A 83 31.54 8.98 -3.78
CA GLU A 83 32.37 8.00 -4.48
C GLU A 83 31.98 7.65 -5.94
N GLU A 84 30.94 8.24 -6.56
CA GLU A 84 30.50 7.85 -7.93
C GLU A 84 30.53 8.95 -9.01
N LEU A 85 31.10 10.14 -8.75
CA LEU A 85 31.26 11.18 -9.77
C LEU A 85 32.72 11.31 -10.25
N LEU A 86 33.33 10.18 -10.64
CA LEU A 86 34.54 10.17 -11.46
C LEU A 86 34.18 9.85 -12.92
N TRP A 87 33.58 10.83 -13.58
CA TRP A 87 33.54 10.97 -15.03
C TRP A 87 33.88 12.41 -15.38
#